data_AF-A0A139WFY0-F1
#
_entry.id   AF-A0A139WFY0-F1
#
_cell.length_a   1.000
_cell.length_b   1.000
_cell.length_c   1.000
_cell.angle_alpha   90.00
_cell.angle_beta   90.00
_cell.angle_gamma   90.00
#
_symmetry.space_group_name_H-M   'P 1'
#
loop_
_entity.id
_entity.type
_entity.pdbx_description
1 polymer ?
#
loop_
_entity_poly.entity_id
_entity_poly.type
_entity_poly.pdbx_seq_one_letter_code
_entity_poly.pdbx_strand_id
1 'polypeptide(L)'
;MPSQETHLKVTNSTKTDIVATVVSGTNPSDWEDKLGPAGNFQAVAIPAGKSEERREEVNYFASKCPFTMKLIFADQTQDEYTINQKFAIGKAQPDFSHTGDHIVTNASKTDIFATAVSGIDPFDWENKHGPAGNFQGVSIPAGKSEERREEVNRFASNCPFTMKLMFADKTVDEYTINQKFAIGEAQPDFSHTGPHLVTYDQSGKYLIITVRDKAKEEQPTNRSISIRKQLTSSSEIFPKMPSQETHLKVINATKTDIISTAVSGIDPYDWENKYGPAGNFQGVSIPAGKSEERREEVNRFASNCPFTMKLMFADKTVDEYTINQKFAIGEAQPDFSHTGPHLVTYDQSGKYLIITVRDKAKEEN
;
A
#
# COMPACT_ATOMS: atom_id res chain seq x y z
N MET A 1 -20.76 20.58 -14.97
CA MET A 1 -19.53 19.80 -15.26
C MET A 1 -20.01 18.34 -15.45
N PRO A 2 -19.18 17.30 -15.59
CA PRO A 2 -19.66 15.94 -15.40
C PRO A 2 -19.97 15.74 -13.90
N SER A 3 -21.19 15.32 -13.58
CA SER A 3 -21.65 15.10 -12.21
C SER A 3 -21.93 13.63 -11.92
N GLN A 4 -21.88 13.27 -10.64
CA GLN A 4 -22.36 11.98 -10.16
C GLN A 4 -23.42 12.20 -9.09
N GLU A 5 -24.55 11.53 -9.25
CA GLU A 5 -25.64 11.59 -8.28
C GLU A 5 -25.32 10.72 -7.06
N THR A 6 -25.61 11.27 -5.88
CA THR A 6 -25.47 10.60 -4.59
C THR A 6 -26.68 10.91 -3.72
N HIS A 7 -26.88 10.12 -2.67
CA HIS A 7 -27.91 10.38 -1.66
C HIS A 7 -27.28 10.40 -0.27
N LEU A 8 -27.56 11.44 0.51
CA LEU A 8 -27.20 11.50 1.92
C LEU A 8 -28.46 11.21 2.73
N LYS A 9 -28.37 10.20 3.61
CA LYS A 9 -29.44 9.85 4.54
C LYS A 9 -28.95 9.97 5.97
N VAL A 10 -29.68 10.72 6.78
CA VAL A 10 -29.44 10.85 8.21
C VAL A 10 -30.61 10.21 8.95
N THR A 11 -30.31 9.15 9.71
CA THR A 11 -31.31 8.43 10.52
C THR A 11 -31.10 8.78 11.99
N ASN A 12 -32.12 9.39 12.61
CA ASN A 12 -32.13 9.62 14.05
C ASN A 12 -32.66 8.38 14.78
N SER A 13 -31.76 7.51 15.23
CA SER A 13 -32.12 6.33 16.03
C SER A 13 -32.20 6.60 17.54
N THR A 14 -32.11 7.86 17.96
CA THR A 14 -32.18 8.24 19.38
C THR A 14 -33.63 8.45 19.83
N LYS A 15 -33.81 8.74 21.13
CA LYS A 15 -35.11 9.12 21.72
C LYS A 15 -35.34 10.64 21.76
N THR A 16 -34.37 11.42 21.31
CA THR A 16 -34.39 12.89 21.35
C THR A 16 -34.42 13.43 19.92
N ASP A 17 -35.23 14.46 19.67
CA ASP A 17 -35.30 15.08 18.34
C ASP A 17 -33.99 15.81 18.02
N ILE A 18 -33.53 15.71 16.77
CA ILE A 18 -32.55 16.63 16.22
C ILE A 18 -33.34 17.86 15.76
N VAL A 19 -33.15 18.99 16.42
CA VAL A 19 -33.89 20.23 16.13
C VAL A 19 -33.25 21.02 15.00
N ALA A 20 -31.97 20.83 14.73
CA ALA A 20 -31.27 21.43 13.61
C ALA A 20 -30.00 20.65 13.25
N THR A 21 -29.65 20.77 11.98
CA THR A 21 -28.38 20.33 11.41
C THR A 21 -27.61 21.57 10.96
N VAL A 22 -26.29 21.57 11.14
CA VAL A 22 -25.40 22.64 10.67
C VAL A 22 -24.32 22.01 9.83
N VAL A 23 -24.16 22.49 8.60
CA VAL A 23 -23.19 21.95 7.64
C VAL A 23 -22.12 23.00 7.38
N SER A 24 -20.86 22.59 7.44
CA SER A 24 -19.70 23.47 7.23
C SER A 24 -18.57 22.75 6.51
N GLY A 25 -17.54 23.49 6.10
CA GLY A 25 -16.36 22.92 5.44
C GLY A 25 -16.63 22.41 4.02
N THR A 26 -17.74 22.78 3.39
CA THR A 26 -18.00 22.48 1.98
C THR A 26 -17.14 23.36 1.08
N ASN A 27 -16.50 22.76 0.09
CA ASN A 27 -15.80 23.49 -0.97
C ASN A 27 -16.68 23.52 -2.23
N PRO A 28 -17.12 24.69 -2.72
CA PRO A 28 -18.03 24.79 -3.87
C PRO A 28 -17.51 24.16 -5.16
N SER A 29 -16.21 23.91 -5.32
CA SER A 29 -15.67 23.21 -6.49
C SER A 29 -15.96 21.70 -6.51
N ASP A 30 -16.31 21.14 -5.35
CA ASP A 30 -16.51 19.71 -5.17
C ASP A 30 -17.95 19.28 -5.50
N TRP A 31 -18.84 20.26 -5.74
CA TRP A 31 -20.28 20.13 -5.92
C TRP A 31 -20.75 20.87 -7.18
N GLU A 32 -21.78 20.36 -7.84
CA GLU A 32 -22.33 20.99 -9.06
C GLU A 32 -23.33 22.10 -8.74
N ASP A 33 -24.19 21.83 -7.77
CA ASP A 33 -24.99 22.82 -7.09
C ASP A 33 -24.09 23.58 -6.11
N LYS A 34 -23.92 24.89 -6.34
CA LYS A 34 -23.01 25.79 -5.60
C LYS A 34 -23.15 25.78 -4.06
N LEU A 35 -24.15 25.08 -3.52
CA LEU A 35 -24.43 24.97 -2.10
C LEU A 35 -24.09 23.58 -1.52
N GLY A 36 -24.04 22.52 -2.34
CA GLY A 36 -23.83 21.14 -1.90
C GLY A 36 -24.68 20.73 -0.69
N PRO A 37 -24.15 19.92 0.25
CA PRO A 37 -24.90 19.49 1.43
C PRO A 37 -25.25 20.64 2.38
N ALA A 38 -24.57 21.80 2.27
CA ALA A 38 -24.97 22.99 3.01
C ALA A 38 -26.24 23.64 2.44
N GLY A 39 -26.53 23.48 1.14
CA GLY A 39 -27.81 23.91 0.56
C GLY A 39 -28.97 22.99 0.93
N ASN A 40 -28.67 21.71 1.08
CA ASN A 40 -29.69 20.68 1.19
C ASN A 40 -29.95 20.25 2.64
N PHE A 41 -28.95 20.23 3.52
CA PHE A 41 -29.07 19.76 4.89
C PHE A 41 -28.86 20.84 5.95
N GLN A 42 -28.77 22.13 5.60
CA GLN A 42 -28.69 23.18 6.62
C GLN A 42 -30.04 23.41 7.31
N ALA A 43 -30.02 23.49 8.64
CA ALA A 43 -31.18 23.74 9.51
C ALA A 43 -32.33 22.71 9.36
N VAL A 44 -32.02 21.49 8.92
CA VAL A 44 -33.00 20.40 8.83
C VAL A 44 -33.19 19.78 10.22
N ALA A 45 -34.45 19.64 10.64
CA ALA A 45 -34.85 18.91 11.83
C ALA A 45 -35.16 17.44 11.50
N ILE A 46 -34.77 16.51 12.37
CA ILE A 46 -34.97 15.07 12.20
C ILE A 46 -35.55 14.50 13.51
N PRO A 47 -36.87 14.23 13.56
CA PRO A 47 -37.51 13.70 14.76
C PRO A 47 -36.96 12.34 15.17
N ALA A 48 -37.10 12.01 16.45
CA ALA A 48 -36.70 10.72 17.01
C ALA A 48 -37.33 9.54 16.24
N GLY A 49 -36.51 8.57 15.88
CA GLY A 49 -36.92 7.39 15.11
C GLY A 49 -37.23 7.65 13.62
N LYS A 50 -36.93 8.85 13.10
CA LYS A 50 -37.13 9.21 11.68
C LYS A 50 -35.82 9.32 10.93
N SER A 51 -35.92 9.39 9.61
CA SER A 51 -34.78 9.62 8.71
C SER A 51 -35.12 10.72 7.72
N GLU A 52 -34.14 11.54 7.40
CA GLU A 52 -34.19 12.50 6.30
C GLU A 52 -33.16 12.07 5.24
N GLU A 53 -33.59 12.05 3.98
CA GLU A 53 -32.77 11.63 2.85
C GLU A 53 -32.88 12.68 1.75
N ARG A 54 -31.74 13.15 1.23
CA ARG A 54 -31.70 14.12 0.15
C ARG A 54 -30.67 13.76 -0.89
N ARG A 55 -30.98 14.15 -2.13
CA ARG A 55 -30.15 13.97 -3.31
C ARG A 55 -29.08 15.06 -3.35
N GLU A 56 -27.86 14.66 -3.68
CA GLU A 56 -26.70 15.56 -3.85
C GLU A 56 -26.00 15.26 -5.18
N GLU A 57 -25.48 16.28 -5.86
CA GLU A 57 -24.68 16.10 -7.08
C GLU A 57 -23.21 16.47 -6.82
N VAL A 58 -22.34 15.47 -6.79
CA VAL A 58 -20.90 15.70 -6.64
C VAL A 58 -20.23 15.91 -7.99
N ASN A 59 -19.18 16.73 -7.99
CA ASN A 59 -18.33 16.86 -9.16
C ASN A 59 -17.58 15.54 -9.42
N TYR A 60 -17.74 14.98 -10.63
CA TYR A 60 -17.12 13.73 -11.03
C TYR A 60 -15.59 13.73 -10.82
N PHE A 61 -14.94 14.88 -11.06
CA PHE A 61 -13.48 15.01 -11.03
C PHE A 61 -12.91 15.32 -9.63
N ALA A 62 -13.74 15.69 -8.64
CA ALA A 62 -13.26 16.00 -7.30
C ALA A 62 -12.78 14.73 -6.57
N SER A 63 -11.53 14.67 -6.11
CA SER A 63 -10.98 13.44 -5.50
C SER A 63 -11.64 13.07 -4.16
N LYS A 64 -12.14 14.07 -3.44
CA LYS A 64 -12.94 13.96 -2.21
C LYS A 64 -14.03 15.05 -2.23
N CYS A 65 -15.08 14.83 -1.46
CA CYS A 65 -16.14 15.82 -1.22
C CYS A 65 -16.40 15.92 0.30
N PRO A 66 -15.42 16.39 1.10
CA PRO A 66 -15.55 16.43 2.54
C PRO A 66 -16.47 17.57 2.99
N PHE A 67 -17.17 17.35 4.09
CA PHE A 67 -17.91 18.37 4.83
C PHE A 67 -18.05 17.93 6.29
N THR A 68 -18.38 18.88 7.16
CA THR A 68 -18.71 18.60 8.55
C THR A 68 -20.19 18.84 8.77
N MET A 69 -20.86 17.89 9.40
CA MET A 69 -22.25 17.98 9.81
C MET A 69 -22.34 17.93 11.32
N LYS A 70 -22.98 18.94 11.89
CA LYS A 70 -23.25 19.04 13.32
C LYS A 70 -24.75 18.84 13.56
N LEU A 71 -25.08 17.91 14.44
CA LEU A 71 -26.44 17.60 14.86
C LEU A 71 -26.70 18.32 16.19
N ILE A 72 -27.79 19.09 16.28
CA ILE A 72 -28.21 19.78 17.49
C ILE A 72 -29.49 19.12 17.98
N PHE A 73 -29.44 18.55 19.18
CA PHE A 73 -30.57 17.87 19.80
C PHE A 73 -31.44 18.83 20.62
N ALA A 74 -32.70 18.45 20.86
CA ALA A 74 -33.66 19.25 21.62
C ALA A 74 -33.23 19.51 23.08
N ASP A 75 -32.41 18.62 23.64
CA ASP A 75 -31.78 18.76 24.96
C ASP A 75 -30.51 19.63 24.95
N GLN A 76 -30.23 20.28 23.81
CA GLN A 76 -29.06 21.12 23.54
C GLN A 76 -27.72 20.38 23.46
N THR A 77 -27.72 19.05 23.50
CA THR A 77 -26.52 18.28 23.19
C THR A 77 -26.18 18.40 21.70
N GLN A 78 -24.90 18.23 21.37
CA GLN A 78 -24.39 18.43 20.02
C GLN A 78 -23.39 17.35 19.66
N ASP A 79 -23.57 16.75 18.49
CA ASP A 79 -22.62 15.81 17.90
C ASP A 79 -22.10 16.38 16.59
N GLU A 80 -20.85 16.09 16.26
CA GLU A 80 -20.19 16.58 15.05
C GLU A 80 -19.54 15.42 14.28
N TYR A 81 -19.77 15.40 12.97
CA TYR A 81 -19.34 14.33 12.08
C TYR A 81 -18.67 14.92 10.86
N THR A 82 -17.45 14.47 10.55
CA THR A 82 -16.82 14.74 9.26
C THR A 82 -17.17 13.64 8.28
N ILE A 83 -17.78 14.01 7.15
CA ILE A 83 -18.33 13.11 6.14
C ILE A 83 -17.65 13.43 4.81
N ASN A 84 -17.46 12.42 3.96
CA ASN A 84 -17.05 12.63 2.57
C ASN A 84 -18.06 11.93 1.64
N GLN A 85 -18.85 12.73 0.93
CA GLN A 85 -20.01 12.25 0.17
C GLN A 85 -19.65 11.35 -1.00
N LYS A 86 -18.41 11.44 -1.50
CA LYS A 86 -17.95 10.57 -2.58
C LYS A 86 -17.92 9.08 -2.18
N PHE A 87 -17.99 8.77 -0.88
CA PHE A 87 -18.17 7.41 -0.36
C PHE A 87 -19.55 6.80 -0.68
N ALA A 88 -20.60 7.61 -0.90
CA ALA A 88 -21.97 7.14 -1.17
C ALA A 88 -22.19 6.60 -2.60
N ILE A 89 -21.27 6.85 -3.55
CA ILE A 89 -21.37 6.43 -4.96
C ILE A 89 -20.90 4.99 -5.18
N GLY A 90 -20.80 4.20 -4.12
CA GLY A 90 -20.45 2.78 -4.22
C GLY A 90 -18.96 2.50 -4.44
N LYS A 91 -18.07 3.38 -3.98
CA LYS A 91 -16.69 2.98 -3.68
C LYS A 91 -16.33 3.35 -2.25
N ALA A 92 -16.25 2.28 -1.45
CA ALA A 92 -15.69 2.15 -0.11
C ALA A 92 -16.65 2.29 1.10
N GLN A 93 -17.16 1.14 1.59
CA GLN A 93 -16.85 0.78 2.99
C GLN A 93 -15.33 0.92 3.17
N PRO A 94 -14.75 1.17 4.36
CA PRO A 94 -13.33 0.88 4.53
C PRO A 94 -13.09 -0.54 3.99
N ASP A 95 -12.45 -0.60 2.83
CA ASP A 95 -12.26 -1.83 2.08
C ASP A 95 -11.07 -2.43 2.79
N PHE A 96 -11.33 -3.08 3.93
CA PHE A 96 -10.32 -3.76 4.73
C PHE A 96 -9.77 -4.87 3.85
N SER A 97 -8.72 -4.55 3.12
CA SER A 97 -7.99 -5.53 2.33
C SER A 97 -7.11 -6.31 3.28
N HIS A 98 -7.21 -7.64 3.27
CA HIS A 98 -6.22 -8.50 3.90
C HIS A 98 -4.84 -8.12 3.34
N THR A 99 -3.95 -7.66 4.22
CA THR A 99 -2.73 -6.95 3.79
C THR A 99 -1.48 -7.64 4.31
N GLY A 100 -1.49 -8.22 5.50
CA GLY A 100 -0.33 -9.00 5.91
C GLY A 100 -0.56 -9.83 7.15
N ASP A 101 0.23 -10.90 7.27
CA ASP A 101 0.30 -11.66 8.50
C ASP A 101 1.48 -11.13 9.32
N HIS A 102 1.24 -10.83 10.59
CA HIS A 102 2.28 -10.42 11.52
C HIS A 102 2.74 -11.64 12.31
N ILE A 103 4.04 -11.92 12.26
CA ILE A 103 4.68 -13.04 12.94
C ILE A 103 5.59 -12.49 14.02
N VAL A 104 5.40 -12.97 15.25
CA VAL A 104 6.28 -12.66 16.37
C VAL A 104 7.00 -13.94 16.77
N THR A 105 8.31 -13.99 16.51
CA THR A 105 9.18 -15.11 16.85
C THR A 105 9.94 -14.81 18.12
N ASN A 106 9.62 -15.55 19.18
CA ASN A 106 10.38 -15.54 20.42
C ASN A 106 11.57 -16.50 20.30
N ALA A 107 12.74 -15.99 19.92
CA ALA A 107 13.99 -16.74 19.90
C ALA A 107 14.84 -16.50 21.17
N SER A 108 14.29 -15.85 22.20
CA SER A 108 14.90 -15.71 23.51
C SER A 108 14.79 -17.02 24.31
N LYS A 109 15.44 -17.07 25.47
CA LYS A 109 15.31 -18.20 26.41
C LYS A 109 14.14 -18.07 27.38
N THR A 110 13.45 -16.93 27.38
CA THR A 110 12.40 -16.61 28.35
C THR A 110 11.04 -16.54 27.65
N ASP A 111 10.00 -17.09 28.26
CA ASP A 111 8.65 -17.00 27.73
C ASP A 111 8.13 -15.56 27.76
N ILE A 112 7.48 -15.14 26.68
CA ILE A 112 6.61 -13.97 26.69
C ILE A 112 5.26 -14.46 27.22
N PHE A 113 4.91 -14.10 28.45
CA PHE A 113 3.68 -14.59 29.07
C PHE A 113 2.45 -13.79 28.64
N ALA A 114 2.64 -12.55 28.16
CA ALA A 114 1.57 -11.73 27.62
C ALA A 114 2.12 -10.64 26.70
N THR A 115 1.33 -10.27 25.71
CA THR A 115 1.53 -9.09 24.85
C THR A 115 0.47 -8.03 25.12
N ALA A 116 0.82 -6.76 24.94
CA ALA A 116 -0.14 -5.65 24.99
C ALA A 116 0.06 -4.72 23.81
N VAL A 117 -1.04 -4.20 23.26
CA VAL A 117 -1.04 -3.40 22.04
C VAL A 117 -1.62 -2.00 22.32
N SER A 118 -1.00 -0.98 21.77
CA SER A 118 -1.47 0.41 21.85
C SER A 118 -1.14 1.20 20.58
N GLY A 119 -1.63 2.45 20.50
CA GLY A 119 -1.40 3.31 19.34
C GLY A 119 -2.25 2.95 18.12
N ILE A 120 -3.40 2.32 18.33
CA ILE A 120 -4.34 1.92 17.28
C ILE A 120 -5.28 3.08 16.96
N ASP A 121 -5.27 3.52 15.70
CA ASP A 121 -6.28 4.42 15.13
C ASP A 121 -7.45 3.60 14.53
N PRO A 122 -8.71 3.81 14.95
CA PRO A 122 -9.88 3.17 14.36
C PRO A 122 -10.09 3.44 12.86
N PHE A 123 -9.42 4.46 12.29
CA PHE A 123 -9.37 4.68 10.86
C PHE A 123 -8.42 3.71 10.17
N ASP A 124 -7.27 3.40 10.78
CA ASP A 124 -6.25 2.51 10.22
C ASP A 124 -6.64 1.04 10.34
N TRP A 125 -7.47 0.71 11.33
CA TRP A 125 -7.68 -0.67 11.78
C TRP A 125 -9.16 -0.97 12.06
N GLU A 126 -9.59 -2.17 11.68
CA GLU A 126 -10.82 -2.72 12.26
C GLU A 126 -10.51 -3.29 13.66
N ASN A 127 -11.13 -2.75 14.71
CA ASN A 127 -10.82 -3.12 16.11
C ASN A 127 -10.81 -4.64 16.40
N LYS A 128 -11.59 -5.43 15.66
CA LYS A 128 -11.67 -6.90 15.83
C LYS A 128 -10.57 -7.66 15.07
N HIS A 129 -10.08 -7.09 13.97
CA HIS A 129 -9.16 -7.75 13.04
C HIS A 129 -7.79 -7.04 12.93
N GLY A 130 -7.58 -5.99 13.74
CA GLY A 130 -6.29 -5.31 13.92
C GLY A 130 -5.43 -5.92 15.04
N PRO A 131 -4.25 -5.33 15.31
CA PRO A 131 -3.24 -5.90 16.21
C PRO A 131 -3.77 -6.06 17.64
N ALA A 132 -4.61 -5.14 18.11
CA ALA A 132 -5.22 -5.23 19.44
C ALA A 132 -6.20 -6.41 19.54
N GLY A 133 -7.01 -6.66 18.51
CA GLY A 133 -7.92 -7.83 18.48
C GLY A 133 -7.17 -9.16 18.41
N ASN A 134 -6.00 -9.17 17.77
CA ASN A 134 -5.26 -10.39 17.45
C ASN A 134 -4.16 -10.77 18.45
N PHE A 135 -3.49 -9.79 19.05
CA PHE A 135 -2.33 -9.99 19.90
C PHE A 135 -2.54 -9.55 21.34
N GLN A 136 -3.64 -8.89 21.73
CA GLN A 136 -3.80 -8.50 23.13
C GLN A 136 -3.88 -9.75 24.05
N GLY A 137 -2.96 -9.84 25.01
CA GLY A 137 -2.90 -10.92 26.00
C GLY A 137 -2.34 -12.25 25.50
N VAL A 138 -1.79 -12.32 24.28
CA VAL A 138 -1.23 -13.55 23.72
C VAL A 138 0.10 -13.91 24.40
N SER A 139 0.28 -15.20 24.71
CA SER A 139 1.54 -15.75 25.21
C SER A 139 2.36 -16.37 24.08
N ILE A 140 3.67 -16.15 24.06
CA ILE A 140 4.59 -16.69 23.05
C ILE A 140 5.76 -17.39 23.77
N PRO A 141 5.72 -18.73 23.91
CA PRO A 141 6.77 -19.48 24.58
C PRO A 141 8.14 -19.34 23.90
N ALA A 142 9.21 -19.54 24.66
CA ALA A 142 10.58 -19.53 24.17
C ALA A 142 10.78 -20.54 23.01
N GLY A 143 11.42 -20.09 21.94
CA GLY A 143 11.65 -20.87 20.72
C GLY A 143 10.42 -21.08 19.83
N LYS A 144 9.32 -20.36 20.08
CA LYS A 144 8.07 -20.44 19.29
C LYS A 144 7.78 -19.13 18.56
N SER A 145 6.87 -19.21 17.61
CA SER A 145 6.36 -18.07 16.87
C SER A 145 4.83 -18.06 16.91
N GLU A 146 4.25 -16.87 17.02
CA GLU A 146 2.82 -16.65 16.82
C GLU A 146 2.62 -15.86 15.53
N GLU A 147 1.75 -16.37 14.65
CA GLU A 147 1.34 -15.73 13.40
C GLU A 147 -0.12 -15.33 13.54
N ARG A 148 -0.43 -14.06 13.26
CA ARG A 148 -1.81 -13.56 13.22
C ARG A 148 -2.03 -12.73 11.96
N ARG A 149 -3.21 -12.89 11.38
CA ARG A 149 -3.65 -12.11 10.24
C ARG A 149 -4.19 -10.77 10.71
N GLU A 150 -3.66 -9.69 10.16
CA GLU A 150 -4.13 -8.34 10.46
C GLU A 150 -4.79 -7.70 9.22
N GLU A 151 -5.85 -6.94 9.47
CA GLU A 151 -6.60 -6.22 8.45
C GLU A 151 -6.41 -4.72 8.63
N VAL A 152 -5.66 -4.12 7.70
CA VAL A 152 -5.48 -2.67 7.64
C VAL A 152 -6.49 -2.03 6.71
N ASN A 153 -6.85 -0.80 7.00
CA ASN A 153 -7.57 0.03 6.06
C ASN A 153 -6.68 0.34 4.85
N ARG A 154 -7.15 -0.04 3.66
CA ARG A 154 -6.44 0.15 2.39
C ARG A 154 -6.10 1.62 2.12
N PHE A 155 -6.91 2.56 2.63
CA PHE A 155 -6.76 4.00 2.40
C PHE A 155 -5.85 4.71 3.41
N ALA A 156 -5.49 4.05 4.51
CA ALA A 156 -4.54 4.61 5.47
C ALA A 156 -3.15 4.70 4.81
N SER A 157 -2.42 5.80 4.97
CA SER A 157 -1.07 5.93 4.39
C SER A 157 0.01 5.29 5.26
N ASN A 158 -0.29 5.08 6.55
CA ASN A 158 0.51 4.36 7.52
C ASN A 158 -0.47 3.67 8.47
N CYS A 159 -0.08 2.54 9.05
CA CYS A 159 -0.85 1.87 10.10
C CYS A 159 0.12 1.51 11.23
N PRO A 160 0.60 2.51 12.00
CA PRO A 160 1.50 2.26 13.09
C PRO A 160 0.77 1.61 14.26
N PHE A 161 1.49 0.79 15.01
CA PHE A 161 1.06 0.33 16.32
C PHE A 161 2.28 0.02 17.19
N THR A 162 2.07 0.06 18.49
CA THR A 162 3.08 -0.27 19.49
C THR A 162 2.71 -1.59 20.17
N MET A 163 3.68 -2.51 20.27
CA MET A 163 3.52 -3.75 20.99
C MET A 163 4.51 -3.86 22.15
N LYS A 164 3.97 -4.19 23.33
CA LYS A 164 4.71 -4.53 24.54
C LYS A 164 4.75 -6.04 24.71
N LEU A 165 5.94 -6.57 24.95
CA LEU A 165 6.21 -7.98 25.23
C LEU A 165 6.58 -8.11 26.70
N MET A 166 5.76 -8.81 27.49
CA MET A 166 6.01 -9.03 28.92
C MET A 166 6.60 -10.43 29.14
N PHE A 167 7.82 -10.49 29.65
CA PHE A 167 8.56 -11.74 29.85
C PHE A 167 8.38 -12.30 31.25
N ALA A 168 8.46 -13.63 31.38
CA ALA A 168 8.27 -14.32 32.65
C ALA A 168 9.30 -13.89 33.74
N ASP A 169 10.46 -13.38 33.33
CA ASP A 169 11.49 -12.80 34.20
C ASP A 169 11.21 -11.35 34.62
N LYS A 170 10.02 -10.82 34.28
CA LYS A 170 9.53 -9.46 34.53
C LYS A 170 10.19 -8.37 33.69
N THR A 171 11.04 -8.72 32.73
CA THR A 171 11.50 -7.76 31.74
C THR A 171 10.38 -7.44 30.74
N VAL A 172 10.49 -6.26 30.11
CA VAL A 172 9.54 -5.78 29.11
C VAL A 172 10.32 -5.19 27.96
N ASP A 173 10.02 -5.65 26.74
CA ASP A 173 10.39 -4.94 25.52
C ASP A 173 9.16 -4.25 24.94
N GLU A 174 9.37 -3.11 24.30
CA GLU A 174 8.36 -2.38 23.57
C GLU A 174 8.92 -2.03 22.19
N TYR A 175 8.14 -2.29 21.14
CA TYR A 175 8.48 -1.84 19.80
C TYR A 175 7.29 -1.20 19.09
N THR A 176 7.57 -0.24 18.22
CA THR A 176 6.58 0.38 17.32
C THR A 176 6.91 0.02 15.89
N ILE A 177 5.90 -0.40 15.13
CA ILE A 177 6.06 -0.80 13.73
C ILE A 177 4.84 -0.37 12.89
N ASN A 178 5.04 -0.21 11.59
CA ASN A 178 3.96 0.06 10.64
C ASN A 178 3.58 -1.24 9.93
N GLN A 179 2.34 -1.69 10.07
CA GLN A 179 1.91 -2.94 9.44
C GLN A 179 1.92 -2.88 7.92
N LYS A 180 1.84 -1.68 7.34
CA LYS A 180 1.95 -1.51 5.88
C LYS A 180 3.35 -1.81 5.35
N PHE A 181 4.35 -1.95 6.22
CA PHE A 181 5.64 -2.53 5.83
C PHE A 181 5.48 -3.98 5.31
N ALA A 182 4.51 -4.75 5.83
CA ALA A 182 4.23 -6.11 5.35
C ALA A 182 3.83 -6.15 3.86
N ILE A 183 3.36 -5.04 3.29
CA ILE A 183 2.92 -4.92 1.88
C ILE A 183 3.88 -4.11 1.01
N GLY A 184 5.10 -3.86 1.47
CA GLY A 184 6.16 -3.23 0.67
C GLY A 184 6.13 -1.71 0.67
N GLU A 185 5.35 -1.08 1.56
CA GLU A 185 5.54 0.33 1.87
C GLU A 185 6.81 0.51 2.73
N ALA A 186 7.44 1.69 2.68
CA ALA A 186 8.65 1.95 3.48
C ALA A 186 8.33 1.87 4.99
N GLN A 187 9.20 1.25 5.79
CA GLN A 187 9.13 1.29 7.25
C GLN A 187 9.73 2.61 7.73
N PRO A 188 8.92 3.62 8.14
CA PRO A 188 9.47 4.94 8.41
C PRO A 188 10.11 5.01 9.80
N ASP A 189 9.53 4.32 10.78
CA ASP A 189 9.78 4.60 12.20
C ASP A 189 9.79 3.33 13.08
N PHE A 190 10.65 2.35 12.78
CA PHE A 190 10.88 1.27 13.76
C PHE A 190 11.58 1.84 14.99
N SER A 191 10.93 1.73 16.15
CA SER A 191 11.54 2.04 17.45
C SER A 191 11.42 0.84 18.37
N HIS A 192 12.43 0.64 19.21
CA HIS A 192 12.46 -0.43 20.20
C HIS A 192 13.13 0.06 21.48
N THR A 193 12.53 -0.28 22.61
CA THR A 193 13.12 -0.09 23.94
C THR A 193 13.01 -1.39 24.74
N GLY A 194 14.09 -1.79 25.40
CA GLY A 194 14.09 -3.00 26.21
C GLY A 194 15.43 -3.75 26.24
N PRO A 195 15.53 -4.77 27.13
CA PRO A 195 16.76 -5.53 27.31
C PRO A 195 17.08 -6.50 26.16
N HIS A 196 16.12 -6.95 25.36
CA HIS A 196 16.40 -7.89 24.26
C HIS A 196 16.78 -7.17 22.96
N LEU A 197 17.25 -7.94 21.98
CA LEU A 197 17.42 -7.50 20.60
C LEU A 197 16.14 -7.84 19.84
N VAL A 198 15.41 -6.82 19.42
CA VAL A 198 14.24 -6.96 18.55
C VAL A 198 14.60 -6.48 17.15
N THR A 199 14.44 -7.35 16.17
CA THR A 199 14.65 -7.06 14.75
C THR A 199 13.36 -7.30 13.98
N TYR A 200 13.18 -6.59 12.88
CA TYR A 200 12.07 -6.78 11.96
C TYR A 200 12.57 -7.16 10.56
N ASP A 201 11.75 -7.89 9.82
CA ASP A 201 12.00 -8.27 8.43
C ASP A 201 10.68 -8.34 7.66
N GLN A 202 10.75 -8.22 6.34
CA GLN A 202 9.63 -8.43 5.43
C GLN A 202 9.93 -9.61 4.52
N SER A 203 9.03 -10.61 4.53
CA SER A 203 9.10 -11.73 3.59
C SER A 203 7.75 -11.93 2.93
N GLY A 204 7.58 -11.41 1.72
CA GLY A 204 6.28 -11.47 1.03
C GLY A 204 5.23 -10.62 1.74
N LYS A 205 4.12 -11.25 2.17
CA LYS A 205 3.05 -10.61 2.96
C LYS A 205 3.28 -10.63 4.47
N TYR A 206 4.44 -11.12 4.90
CA TYR A 206 4.74 -11.32 6.30
C TYR A 206 5.56 -10.14 6.83
N LEU A 207 5.05 -9.53 7.89
CA LEU A 207 5.89 -8.76 8.80
C LEU A 207 6.41 -9.71 9.87
N ILE A 208 7.73 -9.85 9.98
CA ILE A 208 8.36 -10.79 10.90
C ILE A 208 9.12 -10.01 11.95
N ILE A 209 8.71 -10.13 13.20
CA ILE A 209 9.43 -9.67 14.38
C ILE A 209 10.19 -10.84 14.98
N THR A 210 11.47 -10.66 15.24
CA THR A 210 12.30 -11.64 15.94
C THR A 210 12.88 -11.02 17.20
N VAL A 211 12.67 -11.69 18.33
CA VAL A 211 13.16 -11.27 19.64
C VAL A 211 14.24 -12.24 20.11
N ARG A 212 15.40 -11.73 20.52
CA ARG A 212 16.57 -12.52 20.93
C ARG A 212 17.21 -11.97 22.20
N ASP A 213 17.78 -12.84 23.01
CA ASP A 213 18.69 -12.42 24.08
C ASP A 213 19.81 -11.55 23.48
N LYS A 214 20.05 -10.36 24.04
CA LYS A 214 21.30 -9.66 23.75
C LYS A 214 22.43 -10.54 24.25
N ALA A 215 23.27 -11.03 23.35
CA ALA A 215 24.46 -11.75 23.75
C ALA A 215 25.28 -10.85 24.68
N LYS A 216 25.57 -11.32 25.91
CA LYS A 216 26.85 -10.93 26.53
C LYS A 216 27.90 -11.41 25.54
N GLU A 217 28.77 -10.51 25.08
CA GLU A 217 29.83 -10.83 24.11
C GLU A 217 30.56 -12.13 24.47
N GLU A 218 30.23 -13.21 23.77
CA GLU A 218 31.09 -14.37 23.63
C GLU A 218 31.04 -14.79 22.14
N GLN A 219 32.24 -14.97 21.59
CA GLN A 219 32.57 -15.11 20.18
C GLN A 219 31.82 -16.24 19.43
N PRO A 220 31.71 -16.15 18.09
CA PRO A 220 30.81 -16.99 17.31
C PRO A 220 31.36 -18.40 17.13
N THR A 221 30.62 -19.41 17.60
CA THR A 221 30.78 -20.78 17.09
C THR A 221 29.75 -21.06 16.01
N ASN A 222 30.25 -21.23 14.78
CA ASN A 222 29.54 -21.72 13.61
C ASN A 222 28.69 -22.96 13.94
N ARG A 223 27.37 -22.78 13.97
CA ARG A 223 26.41 -23.85 13.64
C ARG A 223 25.30 -23.27 12.77
N SER A 224 25.46 -23.48 11.47
CA SER A 224 24.42 -23.33 10.47
C SER A 224 23.27 -24.29 10.77
N ILE A 225 22.12 -23.74 11.17
CA ILE A 225 20.87 -24.50 11.23
C ILE A 225 20.23 -24.41 9.83
N SER A 226 20.30 -25.51 9.09
CA SER A 226 19.51 -25.69 7.86
C SER A 226 18.05 -25.92 8.24
N ILE A 227 17.17 -24.95 7.96
CA ILE A 227 15.73 -25.16 7.99
C ILE A 227 15.29 -25.63 6.59
N ARG A 228 15.12 -26.94 6.42
CA ARG A 228 14.45 -27.53 5.24
C ARG A 228 12.94 -27.39 5.41
N LYS A 229 12.31 -26.83 4.36
CA LYS A 229 10.88 -26.84 4.00
C LYS A 229 10.04 -27.96 4.65
N GLN A 230 8.93 -27.55 5.25
CA GLN A 230 7.63 -28.22 5.09
C GLN A 230 6.60 -27.18 4.60
N LEU A 231 6.76 -26.76 3.35
CA LEU A 231 5.69 -26.12 2.58
C LEU A 231 4.91 -27.26 1.92
N THR A 232 3.84 -27.71 2.57
CA THR A 232 2.80 -28.44 1.87
C THR A 232 2.13 -27.46 0.92
N SER A 233 2.23 -27.78 -0.37
CA SER A 233 1.59 -27.06 -1.46
C SER A 233 0.08 -27.03 -1.27
N SER A 234 -0.45 -25.89 -0.85
CA SER A 234 -1.87 -25.55 -1.02
C SER A 234 -1.95 -24.51 -2.12
N SER A 235 -2.23 -24.98 -3.32
CA SER A 235 -2.69 -24.16 -4.43
C SER A 235 -4.09 -23.65 -4.09
N GLU A 236 -4.22 -22.46 -3.48
CA GLU A 236 -5.51 -21.83 -3.23
C GLU A 236 -5.51 -20.36 -3.67
N ILE A 237 -5.94 -20.19 -4.93
CA ILE A 237 -6.85 -19.15 -5.45
C ILE A 237 -6.77 -17.78 -4.76
N PHE A 238 -5.85 -16.93 -5.23
CA PHE A 238 -6.01 -15.48 -5.15
C PHE A 238 -7.25 -15.06 -5.97
N PRO A 239 -8.01 -14.01 -5.60
CA PRO A 239 -8.71 -13.26 -6.63
C PRO A 239 -7.63 -12.68 -7.53
N LYS A 240 -7.34 -13.38 -8.62
CA LYS A 240 -6.36 -12.99 -9.63
C LYS A 240 -6.68 -11.54 -10.00
N MET A 241 -5.74 -10.61 -9.77
CA MET A 241 -5.89 -9.29 -10.37
C MET A 241 -6.20 -9.53 -11.85
N PRO A 242 -7.23 -8.88 -12.42
CA PRO A 242 -7.59 -9.07 -13.81
C PRO A 242 -6.40 -8.58 -14.65
N SER A 243 -5.50 -9.50 -14.94
CA SER A 243 -4.21 -9.24 -15.50
C SER A 243 -4.27 -9.42 -17.00
N GLN A 244 -3.41 -8.70 -17.69
CA GLN A 244 -3.19 -8.87 -19.10
C GLN A 244 -1.69 -9.08 -19.31
N GLU A 245 -1.37 -10.22 -19.90
CA GLU A 245 0.00 -10.59 -20.17
C GLU A 245 0.58 -9.71 -21.28
N THR A 246 1.76 -9.19 -21.03
CA THR A 246 2.65 -8.49 -21.95
C THR A 246 4.08 -9.01 -21.75
N HIS A 247 5.02 -8.54 -22.56
CA HIS A 247 6.44 -8.86 -22.42
C HIS A 247 7.26 -7.59 -22.56
N LEU A 248 8.29 -7.44 -21.73
CA LEU A 248 9.28 -6.38 -21.84
C LEU A 248 10.59 -6.99 -22.34
N LYS A 249 11.11 -6.44 -23.44
CA LYS A 249 12.39 -6.82 -24.01
C LYS A 249 13.32 -5.62 -24.04
N VAL A 250 14.49 -5.73 -23.42
CA VAL A 250 15.53 -4.71 -23.45
C VAL A 250 16.71 -5.24 -24.25
N ILE A 251 16.98 -4.62 -25.39
CA ILE A 251 18.08 -4.94 -26.30
C ILE A 251 19.22 -3.95 -26.06
N ASN A 252 20.35 -4.46 -25.56
CA ASN A 252 21.59 -3.71 -25.49
C ASN A 252 22.36 -3.86 -26.81
N ALA A 253 22.18 -2.91 -27.72
CA ALA A 253 22.91 -2.84 -28.98
C ALA A 253 24.11 -1.88 -28.93
N THR A 254 24.51 -1.47 -27.73
CA THR A 254 25.74 -0.69 -27.49
C THR A 254 26.97 -1.61 -27.51
N LYS A 255 28.16 -1.00 -27.45
CA LYS A 255 29.43 -1.73 -27.25
C LYS A 255 29.76 -2.00 -25.77
N THR A 256 28.96 -1.48 -24.84
CA THR A 256 29.22 -1.52 -23.41
C THR A 256 28.16 -2.35 -22.69
N ASP A 257 28.56 -3.17 -21.73
CA ASP A 257 27.61 -3.95 -20.93
C ASP A 257 26.74 -3.02 -20.06
N ILE A 258 25.44 -3.31 -19.99
CA ILE A 258 24.58 -2.83 -18.90
C ILE A 258 24.85 -3.75 -17.72
N ILE A 259 25.51 -3.25 -16.68
CA ILE A 259 25.92 -4.04 -15.52
C ILE A 259 24.80 -4.18 -14.49
N SER A 260 23.85 -3.25 -14.48
CA SER A 260 22.68 -3.32 -13.62
C SER A 260 21.59 -2.40 -14.15
N THR A 261 20.34 -2.81 -13.94
CA THR A 261 19.15 -1.99 -14.11
C THR A 261 18.58 -1.59 -12.74
N ALA A 262 17.85 -0.48 -12.68
CA ALA A 262 17.02 -0.13 -11.53
C ALA A 262 15.68 0.42 -12.01
N VAL A 263 14.60 0.00 -11.35
CA VAL A 263 13.23 0.31 -11.75
C VAL A 263 12.55 1.16 -10.68
N SER A 264 11.84 2.19 -11.12
CA SER A 264 11.03 3.06 -10.27
C SER A 264 9.79 3.56 -11.01
N GLY A 265 8.99 4.42 -10.38
CA GLY A 265 7.79 4.99 -11.01
C GLY A 265 6.70 3.96 -11.28
N ILE A 266 6.74 2.84 -10.56
CA ILE A 266 5.76 1.75 -10.61
C ILE A 266 4.65 2.05 -9.61
N ASP A 267 3.40 2.04 -10.09
CA ASP A 267 2.22 2.04 -9.23
C ASP A 267 1.72 0.60 -9.01
N PRO A 268 1.65 0.08 -7.77
CA PRO A 268 1.09 -1.23 -7.47
C PRO A 268 -0.37 -1.46 -7.95
N TYR A 269 -1.10 -0.40 -8.29
CA TYR A 269 -2.43 -0.51 -8.91
C TYR A 269 -2.37 -0.79 -10.41
N ASP A 270 -1.29 -0.40 -11.08
CA ASP A 270 -1.11 -0.60 -12.52
C ASP A 270 -0.47 -1.97 -12.82
N TRP A 271 0.19 -2.57 -11.83
CA TRP A 271 1.09 -3.70 -11.99
C TRP A 271 0.84 -4.80 -10.96
N GLU A 272 1.00 -6.06 -11.37
CA GLU A 272 1.20 -7.13 -10.40
C GLU A 272 2.67 -7.11 -9.96
N ASN A 273 3.01 -6.52 -8.81
CA ASN A 273 4.39 -6.23 -8.37
C ASN A 273 5.44 -7.35 -8.59
N LYS A 274 5.06 -8.62 -8.44
CA LYS A 274 5.95 -9.77 -8.68
C LYS A 274 6.25 -10.00 -10.17
N TYR A 275 5.30 -9.66 -11.04
CA TYR A 275 5.34 -9.82 -12.48
C TYR A 275 5.34 -8.46 -13.20
N GLY A 276 5.80 -7.40 -12.52
CA GLY A 276 6.07 -6.10 -13.13
C GLY A 276 7.59 -5.85 -13.24
N PRO A 277 8.01 -4.78 -13.93
CA PRO A 277 9.43 -4.51 -14.18
C PRO A 277 10.26 -4.40 -12.90
N ALA A 278 9.70 -3.90 -11.80
CA ALA A 278 10.39 -3.84 -10.51
C ALA A 278 10.68 -5.24 -9.92
N GLY A 279 9.84 -6.24 -10.20
CA GLY A 279 10.09 -7.63 -9.82
C GLY A 279 10.99 -8.38 -10.82
N ASN A 280 10.88 -8.07 -12.11
CA ASN A 280 11.48 -8.86 -13.19
C ASN A 280 12.80 -8.30 -13.74
N PHE A 281 12.98 -6.98 -13.65
CA PHE A 281 14.09 -6.24 -14.25
C PHE A 281 14.87 -5.41 -13.23
N GLN A 282 14.70 -5.60 -11.92
CA GLN A 282 15.57 -4.97 -10.94
C GLN A 282 16.93 -5.69 -10.85
N GLY A 283 18.04 -4.94 -11.00
CA GLY A 283 19.40 -5.48 -10.86
C GLY A 283 19.85 -6.40 -12.01
N VAL A 284 19.16 -6.39 -13.14
CA VAL A 284 19.48 -7.24 -14.29
C VAL A 284 20.68 -6.69 -15.05
N SER A 285 21.62 -7.56 -15.39
CA SER A 285 22.73 -7.25 -16.30
C SER A 285 22.38 -7.69 -17.73
N ILE A 286 22.72 -6.87 -18.73
CA ILE A 286 22.50 -7.15 -20.15
C ILE A 286 23.81 -6.90 -20.91
N PRO A 287 24.55 -7.96 -21.29
CA PRO A 287 25.81 -7.80 -22.02
C PRO A 287 25.64 -7.07 -23.36
N ALA A 288 26.72 -6.46 -23.84
CA ALA A 288 26.78 -5.79 -25.13
C ALA A 288 26.37 -6.74 -26.27
N GLY A 289 25.52 -6.25 -27.18
CA GLY A 289 24.96 -7.03 -28.29
C GLY A 289 23.96 -8.12 -27.89
N LYS A 290 23.50 -8.15 -26.64
CA LYS A 290 22.50 -9.12 -26.14
C LYS A 290 21.18 -8.44 -25.76
N SER A 291 20.20 -9.25 -25.42
CA SER A 291 18.90 -8.78 -24.95
C SER A 291 18.41 -9.61 -23.78
N GLU A 292 17.70 -8.99 -22.85
CA GLU A 292 16.93 -9.67 -21.83
C GLU A 292 15.44 -9.46 -22.07
N GLU A 293 14.67 -10.49 -21.76
CA GLU A 293 13.24 -10.56 -22.01
C GLU A 293 12.56 -11.17 -20.79
N ARG A 294 11.48 -10.54 -20.33
CA ARG A 294 10.67 -11.04 -19.21
C ARG A 294 9.19 -10.82 -19.50
N ARG A 295 8.38 -11.72 -18.94
CA ARG A 295 6.92 -11.62 -18.94
C ARG A 295 6.50 -10.58 -17.92
N GLU A 296 5.61 -9.69 -18.33
CA GLU A 296 5.04 -8.65 -17.49
C GLU A 296 3.50 -8.76 -17.44
N GLU A 297 2.90 -8.65 -16.25
CA GLU A 297 1.45 -8.64 -16.04
C GLU A 297 0.98 -7.23 -15.68
N VAL A 298 0.30 -6.60 -16.64
CA VAL A 298 -0.33 -5.29 -16.43
C VAL A 298 -1.76 -5.48 -15.92
N ASN A 299 -2.23 -4.56 -15.08
CA ASN A 299 -3.63 -4.53 -14.70
C ASN A 299 -4.49 -4.19 -15.93
N ARG A 300 -5.44 -5.05 -16.28
CA ARG A 300 -6.36 -4.86 -17.41
C ARG A 300 -7.14 -3.54 -17.31
N PHE A 301 -7.45 -3.08 -16.10
CA PHE A 301 -8.30 -1.91 -15.89
C PHE A 301 -7.55 -0.59 -15.70
N ALA A 302 -6.22 -0.63 -15.53
CA ALA A 302 -5.43 0.59 -15.46
C ALA A 302 -5.43 1.32 -16.81
N SER A 303 -5.46 2.65 -16.85
CA SER A 303 -5.39 3.36 -18.14
C SER A 303 -3.97 3.29 -18.74
N ASN A 304 -2.96 3.37 -17.88
CA ASN A 304 -1.55 3.25 -18.22
C ASN A 304 -0.86 2.35 -17.19
N CYS A 305 0.32 1.85 -17.54
CA CYS A 305 1.24 1.15 -16.64
C CYS A 305 2.64 1.73 -16.87
N PRO A 306 2.89 2.96 -16.39
CA PRO A 306 4.19 3.60 -16.54
C PRO A 306 5.24 2.92 -15.67
N PHE A 307 6.49 2.98 -16.12
CA PHE A 307 7.66 2.69 -15.32
C PHE A 307 8.86 3.51 -15.79
N THR A 308 9.77 3.77 -14.86
CA THR A 308 11.07 4.38 -15.14
C THR A 308 12.16 3.33 -14.97
N MET A 309 13.05 3.24 -15.95
CA MET A 309 14.19 2.32 -15.94
C MET A 309 15.48 3.12 -16.02
N LYS A 310 16.37 2.89 -15.05
CA LYS A 310 17.77 3.32 -15.07
C LYS A 310 18.65 2.17 -15.54
N LEU A 311 19.54 2.45 -16.49
CA LEU A 311 20.53 1.53 -17.04
C LEU A 311 21.92 2.01 -16.61
N MET A 312 22.63 1.21 -15.82
CA MET A 312 24.00 1.51 -15.42
C MET A 312 24.97 0.71 -16.29
N PHE A 313 25.85 1.40 -17.00
CA PHE A 313 26.82 0.79 -17.92
C PHE A 313 28.17 0.55 -17.26
N ALA A 314 28.94 -0.41 -17.77
CA ALA A 314 30.27 -0.75 -17.29
C ALA A 314 31.27 0.42 -17.35
N ASP A 315 31.08 1.34 -18.30
CA ASP A 315 31.88 2.57 -18.46
C ASP A 315 31.43 3.71 -17.51
N LYS A 316 30.51 3.41 -16.58
CA LYS A 316 29.92 4.31 -15.58
C LYS A 316 28.94 5.34 -16.14
N THR A 317 28.60 5.27 -17.42
CA THR A 317 27.50 6.07 -17.96
C THR A 317 26.15 5.52 -17.49
N VAL A 318 25.14 6.38 -17.48
CA VAL A 318 23.79 6.04 -17.04
C VAL A 318 22.78 6.62 -18.02
N ASP A 319 21.83 5.79 -18.45
CA ASP A 319 20.61 6.23 -19.13
C ASP A 319 19.41 6.00 -18.24
N GLU A 320 18.43 6.88 -18.34
CA GLU A 320 17.14 6.75 -17.69
C GLU A 320 16.04 6.99 -18.72
N TYR A 321 15.05 6.11 -18.78
CA TYR A 321 13.85 6.33 -19.59
C TYR A 321 12.59 6.02 -18.82
N THR A 322 11.50 6.72 -19.16
CA THR A 322 10.14 6.43 -18.66
C THR A 322 9.26 6.03 -19.84
N ILE A 323 8.48 4.97 -19.68
CA ILE A 323 7.61 4.43 -20.74
C ILE A 323 6.38 3.72 -20.17
N ASN A 324 5.32 3.56 -20.97
CA ASN A 324 4.10 2.87 -20.60
C ASN A 324 4.08 1.45 -21.17
N GLN A 325 4.02 0.43 -20.32
CA GLN A 325 4.00 -0.97 -20.75
C GLN A 325 2.74 -1.34 -21.53
N LYS A 326 1.62 -0.62 -21.34
CA LYS A 326 0.41 -0.88 -22.13
C LYS A 326 0.56 -0.55 -23.61
N PHE A 327 1.62 0.16 -24.01
CA PHE A 327 1.99 0.28 -25.42
C PHE A 327 2.17 -1.10 -26.07
N ALA A 328 2.63 -2.11 -25.33
CA ALA A 328 2.76 -3.48 -25.82
C ALA A 328 1.43 -4.10 -26.31
N ILE A 329 0.28 -3.61 -25.84
CA ILE A 329 -1.06 -4.11 -26.19
C ILE A 329 -1.88 -3.09 -26.99
N GLY A 330 -1.22 -2.08 -27.58
CA GLY A 330 -1.84 -1.15 -28.52
C GLY A 330 -2.46 0.10 -27.88
N GLU A 331 -2.25 0.32 -26.58
CA GLU A 331 -2.60 1.60 -25.95
C GLU A 331 -1.63 2.70 -26.38
N ALA A 332 -2.06 3.96 -26.31
CA ALA A 332 -1.21 5.09 -26.63
C ALA A 332 0.04 5.14 -25.73
N GLN A 333 1.15 5.66 -26.27
CA GLN A 333 2.35 5.98 -25.52
C GLN A 333 2.37 7.49 -25.24
N PRO A 334 1.78 7.96 -24.12
CA PRO A 334 1.65 9.39 -23.88
C PRO A 334 2.98 10.07 -23.51
N ASP A 335 3.86 9.38 -22.78
CA ASP A 335 4.93 10.05 -22.02
C ASP A 335 6.28 9.33 -22.13
N PHE A 336 6.76 9.01 -23.34
CA PHE A 336 8.14 8.54 -23.46
C PHE A 336 9.12 9.68 -23.16
N SER A 337 9.97 9.48 -22.16
CA SER A 337 11.07 10.38 -21.85
C SER A 337 12.36 9.60 -21.73
N HIS A 338 13.47 10.20 -22.15
CA HIS A 338 14.80 9.61 -22.04
C HIS A 338 15.83 10.70 -21.73
N THR A 339 16.75 10.37 -20.82
CA THR A 339 17.93 11.17 -20.52
C THR A 339 19.15 10.25 -20.48
N GLY A 340 20.26 10.70 -21.07
CA GLY A 340 21.51 9.96 -21.06
C GLY A 340 22.29 10.03 -22.38
N PRO A 341 23.48 9.43 -22.42
CA PRO A 341 24.40 9.56 -23.54
C PRO A 341 24.05 8.65 -24.72
N HIS A 342 23.28 7.58 -24.52
CA HIS A 342 22.91 6.64 -25.57
C HIS A 342 21.64 7.08 -26.32
N LEU A 343 21.34 6.43 -27.44
CA LEU A 343 20.05 6.55 -28.11
C LEU A 343 19.15 5.42 -27.64
N VAL A 344 18.04 5.76 -26.98
CA VAL A 344 17.01 4.80 -26.56
C VAL A 344 15.79 4.96 -27.45
N THR A 345 15.43 3.88 -28.14
CA THR A 345 14.23 3.79 -28.99
C THR A 345 13.31 2.70 -28.47
N TYR A 346 12.01 2.82 -28.73
CA TYR A 346 11.02 1.82 -28.38
C TYR A 346 10.19 1.41 -29.60
N ASP A 347 9.71 0.18 -29.59
CA ASP A 347 8.84 -0.38 -30.64
C ASP A 347 7.85 -1.39 -30.04
N GLN A 348 6.78 -1.68 -30.77
CA GLN A 348 5.76 -2.66 -30.42
C GLN A 348 5.79 -3.83 -31.42
N SER A 349 5.82 -5.05 -30.92
CA SER A 349 5.63 -6.24 -31.75
C SER A 349 4.79 -7.28 -31.02
N GLY A 350 3.58 -7.58 -31.52
CA GLY A 350 2.66 -8.50 -30.84
C GLY A 350 2.30 -7.99 -29.44
N LYS A 351 2.72 -8.71 -28.39
CA LYS A 351 2.55 -8.34 -26.97
C LYS A 351 3.84 -7.81 -26.33
N TYR A 352 4.83 -7.44 -27.13
CA TYR A 352 6.11 -6.96 -26.67
C TYR A 352 6.18 -5.45 -26.71
N LEU A 353 6.63 -4.86 -25.60
CA LEU A 353 7.33 -3.60 -25.61
C LEU A 353 8.83 -3.89 -25.78
N ILE A 354 9.42 -3.36 -26.85
CA ILE A 354 10.83 -3.58 -27.17
C ILE A 354 11.58 -2.27 -27.00
N ILE A 355 12.50 -2.22 -26.04
CA ILE A 355 13.44 -1.12 -25.83
C ILE A 355 14.76 -1.49 -26.49
N THR A 356 15.29 -0.61 -27.34
CA THR A 356 16.62 -0.78 -27.92
C THR A 356 17.51 0.39 -27.56
N VAL A 357 18.68 0.08 -27.00
CA VAL A 357 19.69 1.06 -26.59
C VAL A 357 20.90 0.95 -27.51
N ARG A 358 21.33 2.07 -28.10
CA ARG A 358 22.44 2.13 -29.07
C ARG A 358 23.42 3.25 -28.72
N ASP A 359 24.68 3.07 -29.10
CA ASP A 359 25.64 4.17 -29.12
C ASP A 359 25.11 5.28 -30.05
N LYS A 360 25.13 6.55 -29.60
CA LYS A 360 24.94 7.67 -30.52
C LYS A 360 26.08 7.64 -31.53
N ALA A 361 25.76 7.80 -32.82
CA ALA A 361 26.79 8.00 -33.82
C ALA A 361 27.65 9.21 -33.41
N LYS A 362 28.98 9.07 -33.45
CA LYS A 362 29.83 10.27 -33.40
C LYS A 362 29.45 11.10 -34.62
N GLU A 363 29.05 12.35 -34.43
CA GLU A 363 29.07 13.31 -35.52
C GLU A 363 30.53 13.37 -35.99
N GLU A 364 30.80 12.78 -37.16
CA GLU A 364 32.04 13.03 -37.89
C GLU A 364 31.96 14.49 -38.33
N ASN A 365 32.75 15.35 -37.67
CA ASN A 365 32.97 16.73 -38.08
C ASN A 365 33.56 16.81 -39.49
#